data_AF-A0A931VU25-F1
#
_entry.id   AF-A0A931VU25-F1
#
_cell.length_a   1.000
_cell.length_b   1.000
_cell.length_c   1.000
_cell.angle_alpha   90.00
_cell.angle_beta   90.00
_cell.angle_gamma   90.00
#
_symmetry.space_group_name_H-M   'P 1'
#
loop_
_entity.id
_entity.type
_entity.pdbx_description
1 polymer ?
#
loop_
_entity_poly.entity_id
_entity_poly.type
_entity_poly.pdbx_seq_one_letter_code
_entity_poly.pdbx_strand_id
1 'polypeptide(L)' 'MSNKIKIGKKLIGDGQPIFIVAELSGNHNQDINRAYKLIDEAANAGVDAVKLQTYTPDTMT' A
#
# COMPACT_ATOMS: atom_id res chain seq x y z
N MET A 1 -14.47 22.93 4.15
CA MET A 1 -14.19 22.02 5.27
C MET A 1 -13.05 21.11 4.84
N SER A 2 -12.02 20.93 5.65
CA SER A 2 -10.95 19.97 5.35
C SER A 2 -11.47 18.56 5.64
N ASN A 3 -11.66 17.75 4.59
CA ASN A 3 -12.07 16.36 4.74
C ASN A 3 -10.88 15.54 5.21
N LYS A 4 -10.95 15.02 6.44
CA LYS A 4 -9.93 14.12 7.00
C LYS A 4 -10.45 12.69 7.02
N ILE A 5 -9.59 11.73 6.68
CA ILE A 5 -9.90 10.30 6.65
C ILE A 5 -8.95 9.57 7.59
N LYS A 6 -9.47 8.63 8.37
CA LYS A 6 -8.65 7.77 9.23
C LYS A 6 -8.39 6.43 8.53
N ILE A 7 -7.12 6.08 8.34
CA ILE A 7 -6.68 4.77 7.84
C ILE A 7 -5.78 4.14 8.89
N GLY A 8 -6.22 3.01 9.46
CA GLY A 8 -5.54 2.36 10.58
C GLY A 8 -5.36 3.33 11.76
N LYS A 9 -4.10 3.62 12.11
CA LYS A 9 -3.74 4.53 13.20
C LYS A 9 -3.46 5.96 12.75
N LYS A 10 -3.49 6.25 11.44
CA LYS A 10 -3.13 7.56 10.88
C LYS A 10 -4.35 8.34 10.41
N LEU A 11 -4.27 9.66 10.50
CA LEU A 11 -5.24 10.61 9.94
C LEU A 11 -4.62 11.24 8.70
N ILE A 12 -5.37 11.29 7.60
CA ILE A 12 -4.95 11.80 6.29
C ILE A 12 -5.82 13.00 5.96
N GLY A 13 -5.22 14.08 5.47
CA GLY A 13 -5.89 15.33 5.10
C GLY A 13 -5.07 16.55 5.52
N ASP A 14 -5.66 17.75 5.42
CA ASP A 14 -4.90 18.99 5.64
C ASP A 14 -4.34 19.07 7.07
N GLY A 15 -3.07 19.52 7.14
CA GLY A 15 -2.33 19.65 8.40
C GLY A 15 -1.95 18.32 9.05
N GLN A 16 -2.06 17.19 8.36
CA GLN A 16 -1.52 15.90 8.80
C GLN A 16 -0.20 15.57 8.08
N PRO A 17 0.66 14.70 8.64
CA PRO A 17 1.83 14.20 7.93
C PRO A 17 1.46 13.52 6.60
N ILE A 18 2.39 13.51 5.64
CA ILE A 18 2.24 12.79 4.38
C ILE A 18 2.01 11.31 4.68
N PHE A 19 1.04 10.72 3.97
CA PHE A 19 0.76 9.28 4.02
C PHE A 19 1.37 8.59 2.80
N ILE A 20 2.39 7.76 3.01
CA ILE A 20 3.16 7.10 1.95
C ILE A 20 2.64 5.67 1.77
N VAL A 21 2.25 5.34 0.54
CA VAL A 21 1.82 3.99 0.15
C VAL A 21 2.86 3.38 -0.78
N ALA A 22 3.47 2.27 -0.38
CA ALA A 22 4.27 1.45 -1.28
C ALA A 22 3.34 0.63 -2.19
N GLU A 23 3.45 0.82 -3.50
CA GLU A 23 2.73 -0.01 -4.46
C GLU A 23 3.48 -1.32 -4.71
N LEU A 24 2.93 -2.44 -4.19
CA LEU A 24 3.43 -3.77 -4.48
C LEU A 24 2.77 -4.34 -5.74
N SER A 25 1.43 -4.20 -5.89
CA SER A 25 0.70 -4.68 -7.06
C SER A 25 1.04 -6.14 -7.43
N GLY A 26 1.16 -6.47 -8.72
CA GLY A 26 1.64 -7.74 -9.25
C GLY A 26 3.16 -7.94 -9.24
N ASN A 27 3.95 -7.04 -8.64
CA ASN A 27 5.43 -7.12 -8.69
C ASN A 27 6.02 -8.31 -7.91
N HIS A 28 5.17 -9.06 -7.21
CA HIS A 28 5.50 -10.35 -6.60
C HIS A 28 5.53 -11.50 -7.61
N ASN A 29 5.07 -11.31 -8.86
CA ASN A 29 5.13 -12.30 -9.94
C ASN A 29 4.57 -13.68 -9.55
N GLN A 30 3.44 -13.70 -8.83
CA GLN A 30 2.81 -14.93 -8.30
C GLN A 30 3.66 -15.74 -7.31
N ASP A 31 4.79 -15.19 -6.85
CA ASP A 31 5.63 -15.78 -5.79
C ASP A 31 5.27 -15.14 -4.44
N ILE A 32 4.70 -15.95 -3.54
CA ILE A 32 4.30 -15.51 -2.20
C ILE A 32 5.50 -15.11 -1.32
N ASN A 33 6.65 -15.78 -1.46
CA ASN A 33 7.85 -15.44 -0.70
C ASN A 33 8.43 -14.10 -1.16
N ARG A 34 8.37 -13.83 -2.48
CA ARG A 34 8.70 -12.52 -3.02
C ARG A 34 7.74 -11.44 -2.50
N ALA A 35 6.45 -11.74 -2.37
CA ALA A 35 5.49 -10.81 -1.78
C ALA A 35 5.85 -10.46 -0.34
N TYR A 36 6.17 -11.45 0.50
CA TYR A 36 6.61 -11.21 1.87
C TYR A 36 7.87 -10.36 1.94
N LYS A 37 8.89 -10.68 1.13
CA LYS A 37 10.11 -9.88 1.07
C LYS A 37 9.84 -8.43 0.70
N LEU A 38 8.98 -8.18 -0.29
CA LEU A 38 8.62 -6.81 -0.69
C LEU A 38 7.89 -6.06 0.43
N ILE A 39 7.06 -6.74 1.22
CA ILE A 39 6.38 -6.14 2.39
C ILE A 39 7.39 -5.78 3.47
N ASP A 40 8.36 -6.67 3.76
CA ASP A 40 9.40 -6.41 4.75
C ASP A 40 10.27 -5.21 4.36
N GLU A 41 10.70 -5.14 3.09
CA GLU A 41 11.47 -3.99 2.59
C GLU A 41 10.66 -2.69 2.61
N ALA A 42 9.37 -2.74 2.29
CA ALA A 42 8.49 -1.57 2.38
C ALA A 42 8.37 -1.07 3.83
N ALA A 43 8.21 -1.99 4.79
CA ALA A 43 8.17 -1.66 6.21
C ALA A 43 9.50 -1.05 6.68
N ASN A 44 10.64 -1.62 6.26
CA ASN A 44 11.97 -1.09 6.57
C ASN A 44 12.20 0.32 6.00
N ALA A 45 11.61 0.63 4.83
CA ALA A 45 11.63 1.96 4.24
C ALA A 45 10.76 2.99 4.98
N GLY A 46 9.96 2.56 5.96
CA GLY A 46 9.15 3.45 6.80
C GLY A 46 7.86 3.93 6.12
N VAL A 47 7.31 3.18 5.17
CA VAL A 47 6.02 3.52 4.54
C VAL A 47 4.85 3.28 5.50
N ASP A 48 3.72 3.93 5.24
CA ASP A 48 2.54 3.85 6.09
C ASP A 48 1.62 2.67 5.75
N ALA A 49 1.64 2.27 4.48
CA ALA A 49 0.86 1.16 3.98
C ALA A 49 1.49 0.53 2.74
N VAL A 50 1.11 -0.72 2.47
CA VAL A 50 1.36 -1.40 1.21
C VAL A 50 0.04 -1.58 0.48
N LYS A 51 0.02 -1.34 -0.84
CA LYS A 51 -1.16 -1.58 -1.70
C LYS A 51 -0.95 -2.81 -2.58
N LEU A 52 -1.90 -3.73 -2.52
CA LEU A 52 -2.04 -4.85 -3.45
C LEU A 52 -3.15 -4.55 -4.47
N GLN A 53 -3.02 -5.14 -5.65
CA GLN A 53 -4.10 -5.17 -6.65
C GLN A 53 -4.69 -6.58 -6.65
N THR A 54 -6.01 -6.67 -6.59
CA THR A 54 -6.73 -7.94 -6.67
C THR A 54 -7.48 -7.96 -7.99
N TYR A 55 -6.93 -8.67 -8.97
CA TYR A 55 -7.56 -8.90 -10.26
C TYR A 55 -7.35 -10.36 -10.65
N THR A 56 -8.33 -10.93 -11.34
CA THR A 56 -8.14 -12.12 -12.16
C THR A 56 -7.90 -11.69 -13.61
N PRO A 57 -7.28 -12.52 -14.46
CA PRO A 57 -6.99 -12.14 -15.86
C PRO A 57 -8.22 -11.66 -16.63
N ASP A 58 -9.40 -12.19 -16.32
CA ASP A 58 -10.70 -11.85 -16.88
C ASP A 58 -11.29 -10.50 -16.37
N THR A 59 -10.72 -9.92 -15.31
CA THR A 59 -11.14 -8.64 -14.74
C THR A 59 -10.25 -7.46 -15.16
N MET A 60 -9.22 -7.69 -15.98
CA MET A 60 -8.37 -6.62 -16.53
C MET A 60 -9.02 -6.00 -17.78
N THR A 61 -9.25 -4.68 -17.75
CA THR A 61 -9.66 -3.86 -18.90
C THR A 61 -8.55 -2.94 -19.37
#